data_AF-A0A955C9S3-F1
#
_entry.id   AF-A0A955C9S3-F1
#
_cell.length_a   1.000
_cell.length_b   1.000
_cell.length_c   1.000
_cell.angle_alpha   90.00
_cell.angle_beta   90.00
_cell.angle_gamma   90.00
#
_symmetry.space_group_name_H-M   'P 1'
#
loop_
_entity.id
_entity.type
_entity.pdbx_description
1 polymer ?
#
loop_
_entity_poly.entity_id
_entity_poly.type
_entity_poly.pdbx_seq_one_letter_code
_entity_poly.pdbx_strand_id
1 'polypeptide(L)'
;MSAISSGVGLVSGLPINELVESLIAAQRGPITQLTNRVNTVSASRAALLQVSAQLLSLRNSVSRLTAPATFRAAAATSTNESSILATAGAGTPAGQYTFSVRNLASTHQLISTGFATSDRSPVGTGVLTIESAAGKVNQSTSLSLLNGGEGVRAGRIRITDRSGAQTTVDLVSARSVNDVISAINSASGVQVRASVDGRRLRIDDISGGAGSLTIEEVGAGRTAADLGIVGVTSSSAIVGRDVAFLGDSTLLRQLNDGNGVRTQRSAPDFKVTLGDGTALQFDLSQNLTEATPLSLLNSGGGVPSGVIRITDRSGASAEIDLSGAETVGDVLTLINDNTEIDVEANVTQGFGNITIKDTSLQDGEEAAGDLLIEDVSGGAAEALGIAGAVDAGELKGEDVYFVDTVGDVLRLINNAPGNDGRLIASVSEDGLGIELTDTSGGPLRVESIGGSRTAQDLGLIIGTYDGSTATSRRLISELDTVLLRSLNGGQGVDLSGLNITDRAGNGAAVNLSGATTLSDLVDAINAAGTNVRANISSSGLGLSLT
;
A
#
# COMPACT_ATOMS: atom_id res chain seq x y z
N MET A 1 -43.57 -44.53 54.43
CA MET A 1 -44.14 -45.47 55.43
C MET A 1 -43.72 -46.87 55.03
N SER A 2 -42.70 -47.37 55.72
CA SER A 2 -42.78 -48.49 56.67
C SER A 2 -42.86 -49.84 55.96
N ALA A 3 -41.73 -50.54 55.91
CA ALA A 3 -41.58 -51.88 55.40
C ALA A 3 -42.29 -52.87 56.31
N ILE A 4 -43.31 -53.57 55.79
CA ILE A 4 -43.93 -54.72 56.46
C ILE A 4 -43.34 -55.98 55.85
N SER A 5 -42.50 -56.65 56.64
CA SER A 5 -42.02 -58.01 56.43
C SER A 5 -43.05 -58.98 57.02
N SER A 6 -43.62 -59.85 56.20
CA SER A 6 -44.41 -61.02 56.62
C SER A 6 -44.33 -62.04 55.50
N GLY A 7 -43.54 -63.11 55.60
CA GLY A 7 -43.61 -64.08 56.68
C GLY A 7 -44.73 -65.06 56.34
N VAL A 8 -44.41 -66.06 55.51
CA VAL A 8 -45.35 -67.06 55.00
C VAL A 8 -45.99 -67.81 56.16
N GLY A 9 -47.30 -67.64 56.36
CA GLY A 9 -48.07 -68.45 57.30
C GLY A 9 -48.33 -69.84 56.70
N LEU A 10 -47.43 -70.79 56.96
CA LEU A 10 -47.33 -72.12 56.34
C LEU A 10 -48.54 -73.07 56.53
N VAL A 11 -49.66 -72.66 57.13
CA VAL A 11 -50.84 -73.53 57.35
C VAL A 11 -52.15 -72.92 56.88
N SER A 12 -52.23 -71.62 56.59
CA SER A 12 -53.52 -70.98 56.27
C SER A 12 -53.83 -70.90 54.78
N GLY A 13 -52.90 -71.21 53.86
CA GLY A 13 -53.15 -71.24 52.41
C GLY A 13 -53.68 -69.93 51.80
N LEU A 14 -53.68 -68.82 52.55
CA LEU A 14 -54.22 -67.54 52.11
C LEU A 14 -53.08 -66.69 51.51
N PRO A 15 -53.15 -66.32 50.22
CA PRO A 15 -52.17 -65.45 49.59
C PRO A 15 -52.39 -64.01 50.06
N ILE A 16 -51.81 -63.64 51.20
CA ILE A 16 -51.97 -62.31 51.81
C ILE A 16 -51.44 -61.20 50.89
N ASN A 17 -50.38 -61.46 50.11
CA ASN A 17 -49.88 -60.51 49.11
C ASN A 17 -50.91 -60.22 48.01
N GLU A 18 -51.55 -61.25 47.45
CA GLU A 18 -52.60 -61.07 46.43
C GLU A 18 -53.85 -60.41 47.01
N LEU A 19 -54.19 -60.69 48.28
CA LEU A 19 -55.30 -60.05 48.97
C LEU A 19 -55.03 -58.55 49.24
N VAL A 20 -53.81 -58.21 49.66
CA VAL A 20 -53.39 -56.82 49.88
C VAL A 20 -53.27 -56.06 48.56
N GLU A 21 -52.71 -56.67 47.51
CA GLU A 21 -52.67 -56.09 46.16
C GLU A 21 -54.07 -55.88 45.58
N SER A 22 -54.99 -56.83 45.75
CA SER A 22 -56.38 -56.70 45.30
C SER A 22 -57.17 -55.65 46.11
N LEU A 23 -56.91 -55.50 47.42
CA LEU A 23 -57.47 -54.41 48.23
C LEU A 23 -56.89 -53.04 47.86
N ILE A 24 -55.58 -52.94 47.62
CA ILE A 24 -54.94 -51.71 47.15
C ILE A 24 -55.43 -51.36 45.73
N ALA A 25 -55.62 -52.34 44.85
CA ALA A 25 -56.20 -52.14 43.51
C ALA A 25 -57.66 -51.67 43.58
N ALA A 26 -58.47 -52.25 44.48
CA ALA A 26 -59.85 -51.83 44.72
C ALA A 26 -59.93 -50.40 45.29
N GLN A 27 -59.05 -50.05 46.25
CA GLN A 27 -58.96 -48.69 46.81
C GLN A 27 -58.34 -47.67 45.84
N ARG A 28 -57.55 -48.10 44.84
CA ARG A 28 -57.02 -47.25 43.77
C ARG A 28 -58.04 -46.95 42.66
N GLY A 29 -59.22 -47.58 42.65
CA GLY A 29 -60.28 -47.33 41.68
C GLY A 29 -60.62 -45.84 41.46
N PRO A 30 -60.85 -45.04 42.52
CA PRO A 30 -61.08 -43.59 42.40
C PRO A 30 -59.88 -42.83 41.82
N ILE A 31 -58.65 -43.23 42.14
CA ILE A 31 -57.43 -42.63 41.59
C ILE A 31 -57.34 -42.93 40.10
N THR A 32 -57.60 -44.17 39.67
CA THR A 32 -57.60 -44.55 38.25
C THR A 32 -58.68 -43.78 37.47
N GLN A 33 -59.87 -43.59 38.04
CA GLN A 33 -60.91 -42.77 37.42
C GLN A 33 -60.49 -41.30 37.28
N LEU A 34 -59.85 -40.72 38.30
CA LEU A 34 -59.31 -39.36 38.25
C LEU A 34 -58.17 -39.24 37.22
N THR A 35 -57.25 -40.20 37.17
CA THR A 35 -56.16 -40.24 36.17
C THR A 35 -56.72 -40.35 34.76
N ASN A 36 -57.71 -41.21 34.53
CA ASN A 36 -58.38 -41.32 33.23
C ASN A 36 -59.06 -40.01 32.84
N ARG A 37 -59.74 -39.35 33.79
CA ARG A 37 -60.39 -38.05 33.57
C ARG A 37 -59.36 -36.93 33.31
N VAL A 38 -58.23 -36.94 34.00
CA VAL A 38 -57.09 -36.04 33.74
C VAL A 38 -56.52 -36.27 32.35
N ASN A 39 -56.34 -37.53 31.93
CA ASN A 39 -55.85 -37.87 30.59
C ASN A 39 -56.82 -37.40 29.51
N THR A 40 -58.12 -37.65 29.67
CA THR A 40 -59.16 -37.19 28.72
C THR A 40 -59.19 -35.65 28.65
N VAL A 41 -59.16 -34.95 29.78
CA VAL A 41 -59.16 -33.47 29.81
C VAL A 41 -57.85 -32.91 29.22
N SER A 42 -56.71 -33.58 29.45
CA SER A 42 -55.41 -33.17 28.90
C SER A 42 -55.35 -33.37 27.38
N ALA A 43 -55.90 -34.47 26.85
CA ALA A 43 -56.04 -34.70 25.43
C ALA A 43 -56.97 -33.67 24.77
N SER A 44 -58.11 -33.36 25.40
CA SER A 44 -59.01 -32.29 24.96
C SER A 44 -58.35 -30.92 24.95
N ARG A 45 -57.52 -30.60 25.97
CA ARG A 45 -56.73 -29.36 26.01
C ARG A 45 -55.73 -29.30 24.86
N ALA A 46 -55.01 -30.38 24.59
CA ALA A 46 -54.04 -30.43 23.48
C ALA A 46 -54.72 -30.24 22.11
N ALA A 47 -55.87 -30.89 21.89
CA ALA A 47 -56.66 -30.71 20.67
C ALA A 47 -57.14 -29.26 20.49
N LEU A 48 -57.61 -28.61 21.57
CA LEU A 48 -57.99 -27.19 21.53
C LEU A 48 -56.81 -26.25 21.25
N LEU A 49 -55.62 -26.54 21.78
CA LEU A 49 -54.40 -25.79 21.46
C LEU A 49 -53.96 -25.97 20.01
N GLN A 50 -54.16 -27.16 19.44
CA GLN A 50 -53.87 -27.41 18.02
C GLN A 50 -54.83 -26.64 17.11
N VAL A 51 -56.12 -26.63 17.43
CA VAL A 51 -57.13 -25.84 16.70
C VAL A 51 -56.84 -24.35 16.81
N SER A 52 -56.45 -23.85 17.99
CA SER A 52 -56.11 -22.42 18.16
C SER A 52 -54.87 -22.03 17.36
N ALA A 53 -53.85 -22.90 17.28
CA ALA A 53 -52.68 -22.69 16.45
C ALA A 53 -53.01 -22.65 14.95
N GLN A 54 -53.88 -23.57 14.49
CA GLN A 54 -54.34 -23.59 13.09
C GLN A 54 -55.17 -22.34 12.75
N LEU A 55 -56.05 -21.91 13.65
CA LEU A 55 -56.83 -20.67 13.49
C LEU A 55 -55.94 -19.43 13.48
N LEU A 56 -54.86 -19.40 14.28
CA LEU A 56 -53.90 -18.30 14.26
C LEU A 56 -53.13 -18.25 12.93
N SER A 57 -52.70 -19.41 12.41
CA SER A 57 -52.05 -19.50 11.10
C SER A 57 -52.97 -19.06 9.95
N LEU A 58 -54.24 -19.49 10.00
CA LEU A 58 -55.26 -19.05 9.05
C LEU A 58 -55.50 -17.54 9.16
N ARG A 59 -55.66 -17.01 10.37
CA ARG A 59 -55.81 -15.57 10.61
C ARG A 59 -54.64 -14.76 10.05
N ASN A 60 -53.41 -15.23 10.22
CA ASN A 60 -52.22 -14.56 9.66
C ASN A 60 -52.20 -14.58 8.13
N SER A 61 -52.65 -15.68 7.52
CA SER A 61 -52.72 -15.80 6.06
C SER A 61 -53.84 -14.93 5.47
N VAL A 62 -55.01 -14.93 6.11
CA VAL A 62 -56.13 -14.05 5.75
C VAL A 62 -55.74 -12.59 5.94
N SER A 63 -55.06 -12.24 7.04
CA SER A 63 -54.59 -10.86 7.29
C SER A 63 -53.69 -10.33 6.16
N ARG A 64 -52.75 -11.15 5.68
CA ARG A 64 -51.90 -10.81 4.52
C ARG A 64 -52.68 -10.68 3.22
N LEU A 65 -53.70 -11.52 3.02
CA LEU A 65 -54.55 -11.47 1.84
C LEU A 65 -55.52 -10.28 1.88
N THR A 66 -55.98 -9.86 3.07
CA THR A 66 -56.84 -8.69 3.22
C THR A 66 -56.08 -7.37 3.06
N ALA A 67 -54.74 -7.38 3.06
CA ALA A 67 -53.92 -6.19 2.88
C ALA A 67 -54.00 -5.71 1.41
N PRO A 68 -54.52 -4.50 1.13
CA PRO A 68 -54.65 -4.00 -0.24
C PRO A 68 -53.31 -3.87 -0.98
N ALA A 69 -52.21 -3.69 -0.24
CA ALA A 69 -50.86 -3.60 -0.80
C ALA A 69 -50.43 -4.89 -1.53
N THR A 70 -50.89 -6.06 -1.07
CA THR A 70 -50.56 -7.36 -1.68
C THR A 70 -51.02 -7.44 -3.13
N PHE A 71 -52.18 -6.88 -3.46
CA PHE A 71 -52.74 -6.88 -4.82
C PHE A 71 -52.32 -5.70 -5.68
N ARG A 72 -51.62 -4.74 -5.09
CA ARG A 72 -51.10 -3.55 -5.77
C ARG A 72 -49.58 -3.58 -5.87
N ALA A 73 -48.95 -4.71 -5.58
CA ALA A 73 -47.51 -4.86 -5.67
C ALA A 73 -47.01 -4.53 -7.10
N ALA A 74 -45.94 -3.77 -7.18
CA ALA A 74 -45.28 -3.41 -8.44
C ALA A 74 -43.81 -3.81 -8.34
N ALA A 75 -43.22 -4.19 -9.47
CA ALA A 75 -41.79 -4.48 -9.59
C ALA A 75 -41.13 -3.44 -10.49
N ALA A 76 -39.91 -3.05 -10.16
CA ALA A 76 -39.07 -2.20 -11.00
C ALA A 76 -37.84 -2.99 -11.45
N THR A 77 -37.48 -2.86 -12.72
CA THR A 77 -36.26 -3.41 -13.30
C THR A 77 -35.45 -2.28 -13.91
N SER A 78 -34.12 -2.32 -13.72
CA SER A 78 -33.20 -1.31 -14.27
C SER A 78 -32.35 -1.94 -15.36
N THR A 79 -32.06 -1.19 -16.43
CA THR A 79 -31.15 -1.64 -17.49
C THR A 79 -29.69 -1.58 -17.07
N ASN A 80 -29.36 -0.84 -16.01
CA ASN A 80 -28.01 -0.75 -15.46
C ASN A 80 -28.06 -0.59 -13.92
N GLU A 81 -28.07 -1.73 -13.22
CA GLU A 81 -28.14 -1.80 -11.75
C GLU A 81 -26.92 -1.23 -11.04
N SER A 82 -25.77 -1.13 -11.71
CA SER A 82 -24.56 -0.50 -11.15
C SER A 82 -24.69 1.02 -11.03
N SER A 83 -25.56 1.63 -11.84
CA SER A 83 -25.77 3.08 -11.87
C SER A 83 -27.02 3.53 -11.09
N ILE A 84 -28.15 2.82 -11.28
CA ILE A 84 -29.41 3.08 -10.57
C ILE A 84 -30.08 1.74 -10.28
N LEU A 85 -30.39 1.49 -9.01
CA LEU A 85 -31.34 0.48 -8.57
C LEU A 85 -32.67 1.16 -8.21
N ALA A 86 -33.79 0.57 -8.64
CA ALA A 86 -35.13 1.09 -8.35
C ALA A 86 -35.97 0.03 -7.64
N THR A 87 -36.76 0.46 -6.66
CA THR A 87 -37.79 -0.37 -6.02
C THR A 87 -39.15 0.30 -6.20
N ALA A 88 -40.17 -0.46 -6.58
CA ALA A 88 -41.52 0.06 -6.76
C ALA A 88 -42.38 -0.25 -5.52
N GLY A 89 -43.00 0.79 -4.94
CA GLY A 89 -43.96 0.62 -3.87
C GLY A 89 -45.31 0.11 -4.38
N ALA A 90 -46.13 -0.43 -3.46
CA ALA A 90 -47.47 -0.90 -3.81
C ALA A 90 -48.35 0.26 -4.32
N GLY A 91 -48.92 0.10 -5.52
CA GLY A 91 -49.77 1.09 -6.18
C GLY A 91 -49.05 2.03 -7.15
N THR A 92 -47.76 1.80 -7.42
CA THR A 92 -47.00 2.53 -8.44
C THR A 92 -47.59 2.26 -9.84
N PRO A 93 -47.86 3.29 -10.66
CA PRO A 93 -48.33 3.10 -12.03
C PRO A 93 -47.33 2.33 -12.88
N ALA A 94 -47.82 1.40 -13.71
CA ALA A 94 -46.96 0.67 -14.65
C ALA A 94 -46.56 1.58 -15.83
N GLY A 95 -45.27 1.62 -16.15
CA GLY A 95 -44.74 2.45 -17.24
C GLY A 95 -43.22 2.31 -17.41
N GLN A 96 -42.71 2.83 -18.52
CA GLN A 96 -41.27 2.99 -18.73
C GLN A 96 -40.86 4.40 -18.31
N TYR A 97 -39.80 4.48 -17.50
CA TYR A 97 -39.26 5.74 -16.99
C TYR A 97 -37.80 5.86 -17.41
N THR A 98 -37.45 6.96 -18.06
CA THR A 98 -36.08 7.22 -18.55
C THR A 98 -35.36 8.17 -17.60
N PHE A 99 -34.24 7.72 -17.05
CA PHE A 99 -33.42 8.51 -16.12
C PHE A 99 -32.03 8.77 -16.71
N SER A 100 -31.53 9.98 -16.52
CA SER A 100 -30.15 10.37 -16.80
C SER A 100 -29.55 10.95 -15.53
N VAL A 101 -28.59 10.25 -14.92
CA VAL A 101 -27.87 10.73 -13.74
C VAL A 101 -26.86 11.76 -14.20
N ARG A 102 -27.03 13.01 -13.77
CA ARG A 102 -26.01 14.06 -13.99
C ARG A 102 -25.02 14.08 -12.85
N ASN A 103 -25.49 14.35 -11.62
CA ASN A 103 -24.68 14.41 -10.42
C ASN A 103 -25.35 13.63 -9.27
N LEU A 104 -24.53 13.02 -8.41
CA LEU A 104 -25.00 12.38 -7.17
C LEU A 104 -25.29 13.44 -6.11
N ALA A 105 -26.27 13.18 -5.26
CA ALA A 105 -26.48 13.99 -4.06
C ALA A 105 -25.29 13.77 -3.10
N SER A 106 -24.56 14.83 -2.77
CA SER A 106 -23.48 14.80 -1.78
C SER A 106 -23.99 15.32 -0.43
N THR A 107 -23.40 14.86 0.66
CA THR A 107 -23.60 15.46 1.98
C THR A 107 -22.82 16.78 2.08
N HIS A 108 -23.37 17.74 2.83
CA HIS A 108 -22.70 19.01 3.08
C HIS A 108 -21.46 18.78 3.95
N GLN A 109 -20.27 19.11 3.41
CA GLN A 109 -19.03 19.10 4.16
C GLN A 109 -18.75 20.50 4.71
N LEU A 110 -18.59 20.59 6.02
CA LEU A 110 -18.19 21.82 6.70
C LEU A 110 -16.67 21.85 6.79
N ILE A 111 -16.06 22.81 6.10
CA ILE A 111 -14.64 23.12 6.24
C ILE A 111 -14.52 24.14 7.38
N SER A 112 -13.60 23.89 8.32
CA SER A 112 -13.32 24.85 9.39
C SER A 112 -12.90 26.20 8.78
N THR A 113 -13.60 27.27 9.14
CA THR A 113 -13.11 28.62 8.89
C THR A 113 -11.92 28.81 9.81
N GLY A 114 -10.71 28.67 9.27
CA GLY A 114 -9.44 28.52 10.00
C GLY A 114 -9.33 29.27 11.33
N PHE A 115 -8.63 28.66 12.27
CA PHE A 115 -8.43 29.23 13.60
C PHE A 115 -7.58 30.50 13.53
N ALA A 116 -7.89 31.49 14.38
CA ALA A 116 -7.24 32.81 14.35
C ALA A 116 -5.72 32.76 14.60
N THR A 117 -5.22 31.66 15.18
CA THR A 117 -3.81 31.44 15.48
C THR A 117 -3.47 29.96 15.33
N SER A 118 -2.30 29.63 14.79
CA SER A 118 -1.83 28.26 14.60
C SER A 118 -1.45 27.54 15.90
N ASP A 119 -1.24 28.29 16.99
CA ASP A 119 -0.58 27.84 18.21
C ASP A 119 -1.36 28.12 19.51
N ARG A 120 -2.40 28.97 19.49
CA ARG A 120 -3.09 29.42 20.72
C ARG A 120 -4.59 29.14 20.77
N SER A 121 -5.25 28.94 19.64
CA SER A 121 -6.69 28.65 19.60
C SER A 121 -6.93 27.16 19.90
N PRO A 122 -7.52 26.79 21.05
CA PRO A 122 -7.73 25.38 21.39
C PRO A 122 -8.84 24.77 20.53
N VAL A 123 -8.55 23.64 19.88
CA VAL A 123 -9.53 22.87 19.09
C VAL A 123 -10.39 21.95 19.97
N GLY A 124 -10.95 22.47 21.07
CA GLY A 124 -11.78 21.70 22.01
C GLY A 124 -11.12 20.42 22.56
N THR A 125 -11.89 19.59 23.25
CA THR A 125 -11.48 18.23 23.62
C THR A 125 -12.28 17.22 22.78
N GLY A 126 -11.60 16.25 22.19
CA GLY A 126 -12.19 15.27 21.28
C GLY A 126 -11.12 14.53 20.49
N VAL A 127 -11.53 13.55 19.70
CA VAL A 127 -10.64 12.87 18.75
C VAL A 127 -10.72 13.64 17.43
N LEU A 128 -9.61 14.27 17.03
CA LEU A 128 -9.46 14.82 15.69
C LEU A 128 -8.95 13.71 14.78
N THR A 129 -9.84 13.15 13.94
CA THR A 129 -9.44 12.21 12.89
C THR A 129 -9.17 12.99 11.62
N ILE A 130 -7.92 12.98 11.15
CA ILE A 130 -7.54 13.53 9.85
C ILE A 130 -7.52 12.38 8.87
N GLU A 131 -8.57 12.27 8.05
CA GLU A 131 -8.65 11.26 6.99
C GLU A 131 -8.18 11.89 5.67
N SER A 132 -7.02 11.45 5.18
CA SER A 132 -6.60 11.74 3.81
C SER A 132 -7.43 10.90 2.84
N ALA A 133 -7.74 11.41 1.64
CA ALA A 133 -8.29 10.60 0.56
C ALA A 133 -7.39 9.37 0.23
N ALA A 134 -6.11 9.44 0.61
CA ALA A 134 -5.13 8.36 0.52
C ALA A 134 -5.20 7.32 1.67
N GLY A 135 -6.19 7.41 2.58
CA GLY A 135 -6.39 6.44 3.67
C GLY A 135 -7.12 5.15 3.24
N LYS A 136 -7.36 4.96 1.95
CA LYS A 136 -8.05 3.77 1.41
C LYS A 136 -7.06 2.67 1.07
N VAL A 137 -7.43 1.43 1.35
CA VAL A 137 -6.62 0.24 1.07
C VAL A 137 -6.91 -0.43 -0.27
N ASN A 138 -7.90 0.08 -1.02
CA ASN A 138 -8.25 -0.36 -2.37
C ASN A 138 -7.78 0.64 -3.45
N GLN A 139 -6.72 1.40 -3.17
CA GLN A 139 -6.19 2.34 -4.15
C GLN A 139 -5.49 1.58 -5.28
N SER A 140 -5.70 2.03 -6.51
CA SER A 140 -5.00 1.44 -7.62
C SER A 140 -3.57 1.94 -7.69
N THR A 141 -2.64 1.04 -8.02
CA THR A 141 -1.25 1.40 -8.26
C THR A 141 -1.14 2.28 -9.52
N SER A 142 -0.49 3.44 -9.40
CA SER A 142 -0.23 4.33 -10.54
C SER A 142 0.80 3.70 -11.48
N LEU A 143 0.57 3.82 -12.80
CA LEU A 143 1.47 3.30 -13.83
C LEU A 143 2.84 3.98 -13.80
N SER A 144 2.93 5.21 -13.30
CA SER A 144 4.19 5.94 -13.14
C SER A 144 5.10 5.35 -12.05
N LEU A 145 4.59 4.48 -11.19
CA LEU A 145 5.33 3.87 -10.09
C LEU A 145 5.95 2.52 -10.48
N LEU A 146 5.59 1.99 -11.64
CA LEU A 146 6.03 0.68 -12.09
C LEU A 146 7.46 0.72 -12.63
N ASN A 147 8.05 -0.46 -12.82
CA ASN A 147 9.37 -0.66 -13.39
C ASN A 147 10.49 0.10 -12.66
N GLY A 148 10.47 0.11 -11.32
CA GLY A 148 11.49 0.78 -10.53
C GLY A 148 11.43 2.31 -10.58
N GLY A 149 10.28 2.89 -10.93
CA GLY A 149 10.08 4.35 -11.04
C GLY A 149 10.16 4.88 -12.47
N GLU A 150 10.52 4.04 -13.45
CA GLU A 150 10.52 4.41 -14.89
C GLU A 150 9.10 4.56 -15.46
N GLY A 151 8.13 3.93 -14.81
CA GLY A 151 6.73 3.94 -15.20
C GLY A 151 6.41 3.09 -16.43
N VAL A 152 5.27 3.38 -17.05
CA VAL A 152 4.79 2.71 -18.27
C VAL A 152 4.54 3.75 -19.35
N ARG A 153 5.09 3.53 -20.54
CA ARG A 153 4.86 4.42 -21.68
C ARG A 153 3.43 4.24 -22.21
N ALA A 154 2.75 5.37 -22.42
CA ALA A 154 1.42 5.40 -23.03
C ALA A 154 1.45 4.82 -24.44
N GLY A 155 0.44 4.03 -24.80
CA GLY A 155 0.37 3.39 -26.11
C GLY A 155 -0.82 2.46 -26.28
N ARG A 156 -0.76 1.64 -27.32
CA ARG A 156 -1.82 0.70 -27.69
C ARG A 156 -1.21 -0.69 -27.80
N ILE A 157 -1.96 -1.68 -27.34
CA ILE A 157 -1.57 -3.08 -27.40
C ILE A 157 -2.60 -3.85 -28.22
N ARG A 158 -2.17 -4.96 -28.80
CA ARG A 158 -3.07 -5.85 -29.52
C ARG A 158 -3.09 -7.20 -28.85
N ILE A 159 -4.30 -7.70 -28.68
CA ILE A 159 -4.56 -8.97 -28.02
C ILE A 159 -5.25 -9.87 -29.04
N THR A 160 -4.73 -11.08 -29.19
CA THR A 160 -5.34 -12.16 -29.96
C THR A 160 -5.68 -13.29 -29.00
N ASP A 161 -6.96 -13.63 -28.89
CA ASP A 161 -7.42 -14.72 -28.05
C ASP A 161 -7.19 -16.08 -28.73
N ARG A 162 -7.38 -17.17 -27.99
CA ARG A 162 -7.13 -18.53 -28.48
C ARG A 162 -8.16 -19.00 -29.50
N SER A 163 -9.26 -18.28 -29.70
CA SER A 163 -10.19 -18.53 -30.82
C SER A 163 -9.69 -17.95 -32.15
N GLY A 164 -8.63 -17.14 -32.10
CA GLY A 164 -8.08 -16.40 -33.24
C GLY A 164 -8.72 -15.03 -33.44
N ALA A 165 -9.61 -14.61 -32.53
CA ALA A 165 -10.17 -13.27 -32.57
C ALA A 165 -9.14 -12.26 -32.04
N GLN A 166 -9.12 -11.07 -32.61
CA GLN A 166 -8.10 -10.07 -32.33
C GLN A 166 -8.73 -8.70 -32.13
N THR A 167 -8.21 -7.96 -31.15
CA THR A 167 -8.60 -6.57 -30.90
C THR A 167 -7.38 -5.71 -30.56
N THR A 168 -7.53 -4.40 -30.71
CA THR A 168 -6.54 -3.41 -30.25
C THR A 168 -7.12 -2.67 -29.07
N VAL A 169 -6.41 -2.68 -27.95
CA VAL A 169 -6.78 -1.99 -26.71
C VAL A 169 -6.01 -0.68 -26.62
N ASP A 170 -6.73 0.42 -26.40
CA ASP A 170 -6.14 1.73 -26.20
C ASP A 170 -5.84 1.99 -24.72
N LEU A 171 -4.57 2.19 -24.40
CA LEU A 171 -4.07 2.44 -23.05
C LEU A 171 -3.44 3.83 -22.94
N VAL A 172 -3.59 4.71 -23.95
CA VAL A 172 -2.95 6.03 -23.97
C VAL A 172 -3.43 6.91 -22.81
N SER A 173 -4.69 6.78 -22.41
CA SER A 173 -5.27 7.53 -21.29
C SER A 173 -5.22 6.79 -19.95
N ALA A 174 -4.69 5.57 -19.91
CA ALA A 174 -4.60 4.81 -18.67
C ALA A 174 -3.57 5.45 -17.73
N ARG A 175 -3.92 5.62 -16.45
CA ARG A 175 -3.02 6.19 -15.44
C ARG A 175 -2.71 5.21 -14.32
N SER A 176 -3.54 4.20 -14.14
CA SER A 176 -3.41 3.19 -13.09
C SER A 176 -3.51 1.76 -13.64
N VAL A 177 -3.08 0.81 -12.83
CA VAL A 177 -3.21 -0.62 -13.13
C VAL A 177 -4.68 -1.01 -13.32
N ASN A 178 -5.61 -0.45 -12.54
CA ASN A 178 -7.04 -0.70 -12.72
C ASN A 178 -7.61 -0.12 -14.02
N ASP A 179 -7.09 1.00 -14.52
CA ASP A 179 -7.47 1.52 -15.84
C ASP A 179 -7.05 0.52 -16.94
N VAL A 180 -5.85 -0.05 -16.84
CA VAL A 180 -5.35 -1.06 -17.77
C VAL A 180 -6.21 -2.33 -17.70
N ILE A 181 -6.46 -2.84 -16.50
CA ILE A 181 -7.29 -4.03 -16.30
C ILE A 181 -8.70 -3.80 -16.86
N SER A 182 -9.28 -2.64 -16.58
CA SER A 182 -10.63 -2.28 -17.05
C SER A 182 -10.67 -2.10 -18.56
N ALA A 183 -9.65 -1.49 -19.18
CA ALA A 183 -9.54 -1.34 -20.63
C ALA A 183 -9.42 -2.71 -21.33
N ILE A 184 -8.64 -3.64 -20.79
CA ILE A 184 -8.53 -5.01 -21.32
C ILE A 184 -9.83 -5.79 -21.12
N ASN A 185 -10.40 -5.76 -19.91
CA ASN A 185 -11.63 -6.50 -19.59
C ASN A 185 -12.87 -5.99 -20.34
N SER A 186 -12.86 -4.72 -20.75
CA SER A 186 -13.94 -4.11 -21.54
C SER A 186 -13.70 -4.18 -23.05
N ALA A 187 -12.59 -4.78 -23.49
CA ALA A 187 -12.24 -4.84 -24.90
C ALA A 187 -13.20 -5.79 -25.65
N SER A 188 -13.97 -5.23 -26.60
CA SER A 188 -14.84 -6.03 -27.45
C SER A 188 -14.05 -6.77 -28.53
N GLY A 189 -14.49 -7.97 -28.89
CA GLY A 189 -13.93 -8.76 -30.00
C GLY A 189 -12.90 -9.81 -29.58
N VAL A 190 -12.57 -9.90 -28.30
CA VAL A 190 -11.77 -10.98 -27.70
C VAL A 190 -12.42 -11.43 -26.40
N GLN A 191 -12.16 -12.66 -25.98
CA GLN A 191 -12.65 -13.20 -24.71
C GLN A 191 -11.47 -13.43 -23.75
N VAL A 192 -11.05 -12.37 -23.06
CA VAL A 192 -9.96 -12.40 -22.08
C VAL A 192 -10.38 -11.77 -20.76
N ARG A 193 -9.65 -12.09 -19.69
CA ARG A 193 -9.77 -11.48 -18.37
C ARG A 193 -8.38 -11.10 -17.85
N ALA A 194 -8.15 -9.80 -17.65
CA ALA A 194 -7.02 -9.25 -16.93
C ALA A 194 -7.29 -9.23 -15.43
N SER A 195 -6.27 -9.57 -14.64
CA SER A 195 -6.23 -9.44 -13.18
C SER A 195 -4.80 -9.16 -12.70
N VAL A 196 -4.68 -8.73 -11.45
CA VAL A 196 -3.40 -8.72 -10.73
C VAL A 196 -3.07 -10.13 -10.24
N ASP A 197 -1.79 -10.50 -10.30
CA ASP A 197 -1.20 -11.68 -9.65
C ASP A 197 0.06 -11.21 -8.90
N GLY A 198 -0.11 -10.78 -7.64
CA GLY A 198 0.95 -10.16 -6.84
C GLY A 198 1.56 -8.92 -7.51
N ARG A 199 2.81 -9.03 -7.99
CA ARG A 199 3.60 -7.91 -8.54
C ARG A 199 3.49 -7.74 -10.05
N ARG A 200 2.60 -8.48 -10.68
CA ARG A 200 2.47 -8.61 -12.14
C ARG A 200 1.01 -8.68 -12.56
N LEU A 201 0.80 -8.50 -13.85
CA LEU A 201 -0.50 -8.70 -14.48
C LEU A 201 -0.62 -10.13 -15.03
N ARG A 202 -1.80 -10.71 -14.87
CA ARG A 202 -2.20 -11.98 -15.46
C ARG A 202 -3.35 -11.75 -16.42
N ILE A 203 -3.24 -12.31 -17.62
CA ILE A 203 -4.27 -12.28 -18.65
C ILE A 203 -4.72 -13.71 -18.93
N ASP A 204 -5.93 -14.05 -18.52
CA ASP A 204 -6.58 -15.33 -18.78
C ASP A 204 -7.41 -15.26 -20.07
N ASP A 205 -7.25 -16.26 -20.94
CA ASP A 205 -8.16 -16.52 -22.04
C ASP A 205 -9.39 -17.28 -21.52
N ILE A 206 -10.58 -16.79 -21.85
CA ILE A 206 -11.86 -17.43 -21.51
C ILE A 206 -12.66 -17.81 -22.76
N SER A 207 -12.04 -17.73 -23.95
CA SER A 207 -12.66 -18.07 -25.24
C SER A 207 -12.91 -19.57 -25.42
N GLY A 208 -12.11 -20.41 -24.74
CA GLY A 208 -12.11 -21.87 -24.92
C GLY A 208 -11.47 -22.35 -26.23
N GLY A 209 -10.85 -21.46 -27.00
CA GLY A 209 -10.20 -21.79 -28.27
C GLY A 209 -8.91 -22.62 -28.11
N ALA A 210 -8.52 -23.34 -29.17
CA ALA A 210 -7.33 -24.20 -29.17
C ALA A 210 -6.05 -23.49 -29.66
N GLY A 211 -6.16 -22.26 -30.17
CA GLY A 211 -5.02 -21.47 -30.65
C GLY A 211 -4.15 -20.90 -29.53
N SER A 212 -3.35 -19.89 -29.86
CA SER A 212 -2.43 -19.22 -28.93
C SER A 212 -2.99 -17.87 -28.48
N LEU A 213 -2.88 -17.59 -27.18
CA LEU A 213 -3.08 -16.25 -26.63
C LEU A 213 -1.83 -15.43 -26.95
N THR A 214 -2.02 -14.29 -27.62
CA THR A 214 -0.93 -13.39 -28.07
C THR A 214 -1.20 -11.98 -27.60
N ILE A 215 -0.18 -11.34 -27.03
CA ILE A 215 -0.19 -9.91 -26.69
C ILE A 215 1.05 -9.28 -27.33
N GLU A 216 0.81 -8.31 -28.20
CA GLU A 216 1.87 -7.63 -28.96
C GLU A 216 1.69 -6.11 -28.96
N GLU A 217 2.80 -5.40 -29.22
CA GLU A 217 2.80 -3.95 -29.35
C GLU A 217 2.14 -3.50 -30.65
N VAL A 218 1.52 -2.32 -30.63
CA VAL A 218 1.05 -1.67 -31.85
C VAL A 218 2.04 -0.58 -32.27
N GLY A 219 2.66 -0.75 -33.43
CA GLY A 219 3.64 0.20 -33.96
C GLY A 219 4.99 0.09 -33.25
N ALA A 220 5.59 1.23 -32.90
CA ALA A 220 6.87 1.30 -32.17
C ALA A 220 6.70 1.41 -30.64
N GLY A 221 5.51 1.06 -30.11
CA GLY A 221 5.22 1.11 -28.68
C GLY A 221 6.01 0.10 -27.86
N ARG A 222 6.09 0.35 -26.55
CA ARG A 222 6.63 -0.58 -25.52
C ARG A 222 5.67 -0.77 -24.35
N THR A 223 4.38 -0.47 -24.53
CA THR A 223 3.40 -0.45 -23.44
C THR A 223 3.14 -1.84 -22.86
N ALA A 224 2.97 -2.86 -23.71
CA ALA A 224 2.82 -4.25 -23.25
C ALA A 224 4.12 -4.79 -22.61
N ALA A 225 5.29 -4.39 -23.11
CA ALA A 225 6.58 -4.74 -22.53
C ALA A 225 6.81 -4.08 -21.16
N ASP A 226 6.47 -2.79 -21.03
CA ASP A 226 6.55 -2.02 -19.77
C ASP A 226 5.53 -2.57 -18.74
N LEU A 227 4.34 -3.02 -19.18
CA LEU A 227 3.37 -3.73 -18.34
C LEU A 227 3.75 -5.19 -18.06
N GLY A 228 4.81 -5.70 -18.70
CA GLY A 228 5.31 -7.05 -18.51
C GLY A 228 4.46 -8.16 -19.10
N ILE A 229 3.48 -7.85 -19.96
CA ILE A 229 2.49 -8.80 -20.50
C ILE A 229 2.71 -9.16 -21.97
N VAL A 230 3.75 -8.64 -22.61
CA VAL A 230 4.10 -9.00 -24.00
C VAL A 230 4.45 -10.48 -24.10
N GLY A 231 3.87 -11.20 -25.06
CA GLY A 231 4.20 -12.61 -25.25
C GLY A 231 3.16 -13.42 -26.04
N VAL A 232 3.54 -14.65 -26.34
CA VAL A 232 2.70 -15.68 -26.99
C VAL A 232 2.72 -16.92 -26.12
N THR A 233 1.56 -17.52 -25.90
CA THR A 233 1.45 -18.81 -25.20
C THR A 233 0.35 -19.69 -25.78
N SER A 234 0.56 -21.00 -25.74
CA SER A 234 -0.48 -22.01 -25.99
C SER A 234 -1.23 -22.41 -24.72
N SER A 235 -0.85 -21.84 -23.55
CA SER A 235 -1.59 -21.96 -22.29
C SER A 235 -2.83 -21.06 -22.30
N SER A 236 -3.75 -21.27 -21.36
CA SER A 236 -4.94 -20.43 -21.20
C SER A 236 -4.65 -19.10 -20.50
N ALA A 237 -3.39 -18.81 -20.16
CA ALA A 237 -3.02 -17.56 -19.52
C ALA A 237 -1.59 -17.12 -19.84
N ILE A 238 -1.43 -15.81 -19.98
CA ILE A 238 -0.13 -15.12 -19.90
C ILE A 238 0.00 -14.55 -18.49
N VAL A 239 1.03 -14.99 -17.78
CA VAL A 239 1.44 -14.41 -16.50
C VAL A 239 2.64 -13.53 -16.81
N GLY A 240 2.51 -12.23 -16.55
CA GLY A 240 3.54 -11.26 -16.89
C GLY A 240 4.81 -11.39 -16.05
N ARG A 241 5.81 -10.57 -16.37
CA ARG A 241 6.94 -10.33 -15.45
C ARG A 241 6.52 -9.39 -14.33
N ASP A 242 7.31 -9.38 -13.27
CA ASP A 242 7.12 -8.41 -12.19
C ASP A 242 7.38 -6.99 -12.69
N VAL A 243 6.49 -6.08 -12.31
CA VAL A 243 6.53 -4.65 -12.66
C VAL A 243 6.48 -3.76 -11.42
N ALA A 244 6.09 -4.30 -10.26
CA ALA A 244 6.26 -3.65 -8.96
C ALA A 244 7.55 -4.14 -8.31
N PHE A 245 8.61 -3.33 -8.39
CA PHE A 245 9.90 -3.54 -7.76
C PHE A 245 10.59 -2.19 -7.54
N LEU A 246 11.53 -2.13 -6.60
CA LEU A 246 12.42 -1.00 -6.37
C LEU A 246 13.48 -0.93 -7.46
N GLY A 247 13.71 0.26 -7.98
CA GLY A 247 14.83 0.56 -8.87
C GLY A 247 15.43 1.91 -8.55
N ASP A 248 16.47 2.28 -9.28
CA ASP A 248 17.24 3.51 -9.03
C ASP A 248 16.37 4.76 -9.06
N SER A 249 15.37 4.82 -9.95
CA SER A 249 14.45 5.96 -10.10
C SER A 249 13.28 5.95 -9.11
N THR A 250 13.20 4.97 -8.21
CA THR A 250 12.10 4.90 -7.24
C THR A 250 12.25 6.00 -6.21
N LEU A 251 11.27 6.90 -6.11
CA LEU A 251 11.36 8.05 -5.21
C LEU A 251 11.19 7.62 -3.75
N LEU A 252 12.00 8.17 -2.85
CA LEU A 252 11.92 7.90 -1.41
C LEU A 252 10.55 8.24 -0.85
N ARG A 253 9.90 9.30 -1.36
CA ARG A 253 8.53 9.68 -0.97
C ARG A 253 7.46 8.65 -1.34
N GLN A 254 7.75 7.71 -2.25
CA GLN A 254 6.82 6.65 -2.65
C GLN A 254 6.94 5.41 -1.76
N LEU A 255 8.05 5.26 -1.05
CA LEU A 255 8.27 4.14 -0.14
C LEU A 255 7.23 4.14 0.99
N ASN A 256 7.02 2.97 1.56
CA ASN A 256 6.11 2.74 2.67
C ASN A 256 4.67 3.21 2.38
N ASP A 257 4.12 2.86 1.21
CA ASP A 257 2.82 3.31 0.70
C ASP A 257 2.66 4.84 0.65
N GLY A 258 3.72 5.55 0.27
CA GLY A 258 3.71 7.01 0.20
C GLY A 258 3.96 7.73 1.53
N ASN A 259 4.23 7.00 2.63
CA ASN A 259 4.68 7.61 3.89
C ASN A 259 6.11 8.16 3.81
N GLY A 260 6.87 7.71 2.81
CA GLY A 260 8.21 8.19 2.51
C GLY A 260 9.28 7.69 3.47
N VAL A 261 10.42 8.39 3.43
CA VAL A 261 11.55 8.24 4.35
C VAL A 261 11.75 9.57 5.05
N ARG A 262 11.68 9.57 6.39
CA ARG A 262 11.94 10.78 7.17
C ARG A 262 13.44 10.97 7.33
N THR A 263 13.90 12.20 7.21
CA THR A 263 15.28 12.62 7.45
C THR A 263 15.31 13.66 8.57
N GLN A 264 16.44 13.75 9.27
CA GLN A 264 16.68 14.85 10.20
C GLN A 264 17.46 15.95 9.50
N ARG A 265 17.15 17.22 9.77
CA ARG A 265 17.91 18.33 9.18
C ARG A 265 19.19 18.56 9.98
N SER A 266 20.33 18.64 9.29
CA SER A 266 21.62 19.12 9.81
C SER A 266 22.41 18.16 10.72
N ALA A 267 22.10 16.86 10.70
CA ALA A 267 22.91 15.83 11.34
C ALA A 267 22.78 14.50 10.59
N PRO A 268 23.83 13.64 10.61
CA PRO A 268 23.74 12.32 9.99
C PRO A 268 22.56 11.51 10.54
N ASP A 269 21.83 10.82 9.68
CA ASP A 269 20.59 10.09 10.01
C ASP A 269 20.84 8.76 10.72
N PHE A 270 21.79 7.98 10.24
CA PHE A 270 22.09 6.67 10.80
C PHE A 270 23.57 6.30 10.61
N LYS A 271 24.00 5.33 11.39
CA LYS A 271 25.36 4.78 11.40
C LYS A 271 25.31 3.29 11.11
N VAL A 272 26.26 2.82 10.31
CA VAL A 272 26.55 1.40 10.15
C VAL A 272 27.95 1.13 10.69
N THR A 273 28.05 0.21 11.66
CA THR A 273 29.33 -0.30 12.15
C THR A 273 29.57 -1.67 11.54
N LEU A 274 30.70 -1.79 10.85
CA LEU A 274 31.15 -3.00 10.15
C LEU A 274 31.86 -3.94 11.13
N GLY A 275 32.06 -5.18 10.71
CA GLY A 275 32.71 -6.22 11.51
C GLY A 275 34.17 -5.93 11.84
N ASP A 276 34.86 -5.13 11.01
CA ASP A 276 36.21 -4.62 11.30
C ASP A 276 36.26 -3.43 12.27
N GLY A 277 35.10 -2.96 12.74
CA GLY A 277 34.95 -1.83 13.66
C GLY A 277 34.84 -0.46 12.99
N THR A 278 34.97 -0.37 11.66
CA THR A 278 34.73 0.87 10.91
C THR A 278 33.29 1.32 11.13
N ALA A 279 33.08 2.61 11.38
CA ALA A 279 31.76 3.18 11.57
C ALA A 279 31.51 4.26 10.53
N LEU A 280 30.58 3.99 9.62
CA LEU A 280 30.16 4.89 8.54
C LEU A 280 28.87 5.59 8.95
N GLN A 281 28.80 6.91 8.73
CA GLN A 281 27.62 7.72 9.03
C GLN A 281 27.03 8.24 7.72
N PHE A 282 25.70 8.22 7.63
CA PHE A 282 24.98 8.57 6.40
C PHE A 282 23.95 9.65 6.68
N ASP A 283 23.93 10.67 5.83
CA ASP A 283 23.05 11.83 5.92
C ASP A 283 22.24 11.95 4.62
N LEU A 284 20.93 11.80 4.70
CA LEU A 284 20.02 11.93 3.55
C LEU A 284 19.42 13.34 3.45
N SER A 285 19.82 14.28 4.32
CA SER A 285 19.28 15.64 4.38
C SER A 285 19.85 16.59 3.31
N GLN A 286 20.47 16.06 2.26
CA GLN A 286 20.98 16.79 1.09
C GLN A 286 22.03 17.85 1.45
N ASN A 287 22.77 17.63 2.54
CA ASN A 287 23.81 18.55 2.98
C ASN A 287 25.07 18.36 2.14
N LEU A 288 25.36 19.31 1.25
CA LEU A 288 26.62 19.32 0.50
C LEU A 288 27.78 19.67 1.44
N THR A 289 28.86 18.90 1.39
CA THR A 289 30.05 19.12 2.22
C THR A 289 31.31 19.10 1.35
N GLU A 290 32.42 19.64 1.87
CA GLU A 290 33.72 19.55 1.19
C GLU A 290 34.16 18.10 0.93
N ALA A 291 33.77 17.17 1.81
CA ALA A 291 34.08 15.75 1.65
C ALA A 291 33.19 15.03 0.63
N THR A 292 32.17 15.70 0.07
CA THR A 292 31.26 15.09 -0.91
C THR A 292 32.02 14.83 -2.22
N PRO A 293 32.11 13.58 -2.70
CA PRO A 293 32.71 13.27 -3.99
C PRO A 293 31.95 13.91 -5.15
N LEU A 294 32.68 14.42 -6.14
CA LEU A 294 32.08 15.02 -7.35
C LEU A 294 31.26 14.00 -8.14
N SER A 295 31.61 12.72 -8.06
CA SER A 295 30.87 11.62 -8.70
C SER A 295 29.47 11.40 -8.13
N LEU A 296 29.16 11.92 -6.93
CA LEU A 296 27.83 11.82 -6.33
C LEU A 296 26.87 12.93 -6.78
N LEU A 297 27.38 14.01 -7.38
CA LEU A 297 26.57 15.14 -7.81
C LEU A 297 25.67 14.77 -9.01
N ASN A 298 24.61 15.54 -9.21
CA ASN A 298 23.63 15.39 -10.29
C ASN A 298 23.02 13.98 -10.37
N SER A 299 22.59 13.46 -9.22
CA SER A 299 22.10 12.08 -9.08
C SER A 299 23.06 11.04 -9.66
N GLY A 300 24.36 11.21 -9.39
CA GLY A 300 25.40 10.29 -9.85
C GLY A 300 25.85 10.51 -11.29
N GLY A 301 25.33 11.53 -11.97
CA GLY A 301 25.89 12.00 -13.25
C GLY A 301 27.31 12.57 -13.09
N GLY A 302 27.63 13.01 -11.89
CA GLY A 302 28.93 13.55 -11.52
C GLY A 302 29.18 14.95 -12.06
N VAL A 303 30.43 15.41 -11.91
CA VAL A 303 30.95 16.62 -12.56
C VAL A 303 32.00 16.20 -13.57
N PRO A 304 31.87 16.60 -14.86
CA PRO A 304 32.86 16.31 -15.86
C PRO A 304 34.16 17.08 -15.59
N SER A 305 35.31 16.49 -15.94
CA SER A 305 36.58 17.23 -15.94
C SER A 305 36.52 18.38 -16.93
N GLY A 306 36.97 19.57 -16.51
CA GLY A 306 36.84 20.76 -17.33
C GLY A 306 37.57 21.95 -16.75
N VAL A 307 37.57 23.04 -17.51
CA VAL A 307 38.10 24.34 -17.11
C VAL A 307 36.93 25.30 -17.03
N ILE A 308 36.81 25.99 -15.91
CA ILE A 308 35.84 27.07 -15.71
C ILE A 308 36.54 28.41 -15.76
N ARG A 309 35.85 29.46 -16.21
CA ARG A 309 36.33 30.83 -16.12
C ARG A 309 35.43 31.60 -15.15
N ILE A 310 36.05 32.20 -14.15
CA ILE A 310 35.38 33.10 -13.21
C ILE A 310 35.88 34.51 -13.49
N THR A 311 34.95 35.45 -13.63
CA THR A 311 35.22 36.88 -13.77
C THR A 311 34.57 37.60 -12.60
N ASP A 312 35.36 38.29 -11.80
CA ASP A 312 34.86 39.09 -10.69
C ASP A 312 34.29 40.44 -11.18
N ARG A 313 33.65 41.15 -10.26
CA ARG A 313 32.99 42.43 -10.52
C ARG A 313 33.96 43.59 -10.67
N SER A 314 35.25 43.42 -10.36
CA SER A 314 36.31 44.36 -10.73
C SER A 314 36.73 44.20 -12.21
N GLY A 315 36.31 43.10 -12.84
CA GLY A 315 36.62 42.74 -14.22
C GLY A 315 37.86 41.87 -14.37
N ALA A 316 38.44 41.38 -13.27
CA ALA A 316 39.52 40.40 -13.30
C ALA A 316 38.95 39.02 -13.62
N SER A 317 39.68 38.19 -14.37
CA SER A 317 39.22 36.88 -14.80
C SER A 317 40.31 35.83 -14.71
N ALA A 318 39.96 34.64 -14.22
CA ALA A 318 40.86 33.49 -14.12
C ALA A 318 40.23 32.24 -14.75
N GLU A 319 41.05 31.44 -15.42
CA GLU A 319 40.69 30.07 -15.82
C GLU A 319 41.17 29.07 -14.76
N ILE A 320 40.25 28.24 -14.26
CA ILE A 320 40.50 27.28 -13.18
C ILE A 320 40.31 25.87 -13.74
N ASP A 321 41.38 25.08 -13.72
CA ASP A 321 41.38 23.68 -14.17
C ASP A 321 40.90 22.75 -13.05
N LEU A 322 39.75 22.13 -13.26
CA LEU A 322 39.12 21.20 -12.31
C LEU A 322 39.45 19.74 -12.61
N SER A 323 40.30 19.44 -13.60
CA SER A 323 40.59 18.06 -14.02
C SER A 323 41.20 17.18 -12.92
N GLY A 324 41.84 17.78 -11.91
CA GLY A 324 42.42 17.10 -10.76
C GLY A 324 41.52 17.02 -9.51
N ALA A 325 40.30 17.57 -9.56
CA ALA A 325 39.39 17.58 -8.42
C ALA A 325 38.61 16.26 -8.31
N GLU A 326 38.55 15.68 -7.11
CA GLU A 326 37.76 14.46 -6.84
C GLU A 326 36.55 14.77 -5.94
N THR A 327 36.66 15.80 -5.10
CA THR A 327 35.66 16.23 -4.13
C THR A 327 35.25 17.69 -4.32
N VAL A 328 34.11 18.08 -3.73
CA VAL A 328 33.69 19.49 -3.68
C VAL A 328 34.76 20.34 -2.99
N GLY A 329 35.42 19.84 -1.94
CA GLY A 329 36.49 20.54 -1.25
C GLY A 329 37.68 20.86 -2.16
N ASP A 330 38.04 19.95 -3.08
CA ASP A 330 39.10 20.22 -4.06
C ASP A 330 38.70 21.37 -5.00
N VAL A 331 37.45 21.41 -5.44
CA VAL A 331 36.92 22.50 -6.27
C VAL A 331 36.94 23.83 -5.51
N LEU A 332 36.46 23.86 -4.27
CA LEU A 332 36.49 25.08 -3.46
C LEU A 332 37.92 25.57 -3.23
N THR A 333 38.86 24.64 -2.99
CA THR A 333 40.28 24.97 -2.82
C THR A 333 40.86 25.57 -4.10
N LEU A 334 40.60 24.97 -5.26
CA LEU A 334 41.07 25.47 -6.55
C LEU A 334 40.53 26.87 -6.88
N ILE A 335 39.29 27.17 -6.45
CA ILE A 335 38.70 28.50 -6.61
C ILE A 335 39.30 29.51 -5.62
N ASN A 336 39.35 29.15 -4.34
CA ASN A 336 39.77 30.06 -3.26
C ASN A 336 41.27 30.33 -3.21
N ASP A 337 42.11 29.40 -3.68
CA ASP A 337 43.56 29.58 -3.77
C ASP A 337 43.98 30.37 -5.02
N ASN A 338 43.04 30.70 -5.91
CA ASN A 338 43.33 31.52 -7.08
C ASN A 338 43.64 32.96 -6.67
N THR A 339 44.73 33.52 -7.21
CA THR A 339 45.20 34.89 -6.87
C THR A 339 44.95 35.92 -7.98
N GLU A 340 44.34 35.49 -9.09
CA GLU A 340 44.02 36.35 -10.24
C GLU A 340 42.61 36.97 -10.12
N ILE A 341 41.77 36.46 -9.21
CA ILE A 341 40.40 36.93 -8.93
C ILE A 341 40.19 37.02 -7.41
N ASP A 342 39.34 37.94 -6.97
CA ASP A 342 39.00 38.11 -5.56
C ASP A 342 37.60 37.53 -5.25
N VAL A 343 37.51 36.20 -5.11
CA VAL A 343 36.27 35.48 -4.81
C VAL A 343 36.41 34.51 -3.64
N GLU A 344 35.29 34.19 -3.00
CA GLU A 344 35.17 33.22 -1.91
C GLU A 344 34.06 32.22 -2.24
N ALA A 345 34.43 30.98 -2.53
CA ALA A 345 33.53 29.86 -2.78
C ALA A 345 33.30 29.04 -1.50
N ASN A 346 32.04 28.74 -1.19
CA ASN A 346 31.63 27.98 -0.02
C ASN A 346 30.49 27.01 -0.36
N VAL A 347 30.31 25.96 0.44
CA VAL A 347 29.05 25.19 0.45
C VAL A 347 28.00 25.90 1.30
N THR A 348 26.74 25.89 0.87
CA THR A 348 25.66 26.42 1.71
C THR A 348 25.23 25.36 2.72
N GLN A 349 25.38 25.64 4.02
CA GLN A 349 25.01 24.69 5.07
C GLN A 349 23.54 24.28 4.99
N GLY A 350 23.28 22.97 4.90
CA GLY A 350 21.94 22.40 4.84
C GLY A 350 21.27 22.49 3.47
N PHE A 351 22.01 22.86 2.42
CA PHE A 351 21.56 22.86 1.04
C PHE A 351 22.52 22.06 0.16
N GLY A 352 22.06 21.76 -1.07
CA GLY A 352 22.78 20.94 -2.03
C GLY A 352 23.65 21.75 -2.99
N ASN A 353 23.97 23.02 -2.69
CA ASN A 353 24.57 23.96 -3.62
C ASN A 353 25.86 24.64 -3.13
N ILE A 354 26.57 25.23 -4.08
CA ILE A 354 27.77 26.03 -3.87
C ILE A 354 27.42 27.51 -4.04
N THR A 355 27.99 28.37 -3.20
CA THR A 355 27.92 29.82 -3.34
C THR A 355 29.28 30.38 -3.69
N ILE A 356 29.30 31.37 -4.57
CA ILE A 356 30.51 32.12 -4.92
C ILE A 356 30.24 33.59 -4.59
N LYS A 357 30.99 34.11 -3.64
CA LYS A 357 30.89 35.50 -3.21
C LYS A 357 32.06 36.29 -3.77
N ASP A 358 31.76 37.41 -4.40
CA ASP A 358 32.76 38.37 -4.83
C ASP A 358 33.25 39.19 -3.63
N THR A 359 34.57 39.34 -3.50
CA THR A 359 35.24 40.11 -2.45
C THR A 359 36.12 41.24 -2.99
N SER A 360 36.08 41.48 -4.30
CA SER A 360 36.91 42.45 -5.04
C SER A 360 36.55 43.92 -4.76
N LEU A 361 35.30 44.20 -4.39
CA LEU A 361 34.78 45.56 -4.19
C LEU A 361 34.44 45.85 -2.73
N GLN A 362 34.81 47.04 -2.25
CA GLN A 362 34.37 47.53 -0.94
C GLN A 362 32.97 48.14 -1.00
N ASP A 363 32.28 48.22 0.16
CA ASP A 363 30.96 48.83 0.27
C ASP A 363 30.94 50.25 -0.33
N GLY A 364 30.21 50.43 -1.43
CA GLY A 364 30.01 51.72 -2.11
C GLY A 364 30.89 51.97 -3.34
N GLU A 365 31.74 51.03 -3.76
CA GLU A 365 32.45 51.10 -5.03
C GLU A 365 31.54 50.69 -6.21
N GLU A 366 31.66 51.40 -7.35
CA GLU A 366 30.94 51.01 -8.57
C GLU A 366 31.59 49.78 -9.18
N ALA A 367 30.78 48.74 -9.41
CA ALA A 367 31.23 47.53 -10.07
C ALA A 367 31.61 47.80 -11.54
N ALA A 368 32.71 47.18 -11.99
CA ALA A 368 33.12 47.18 -13.39
C ALA A 368 32.30 46.19 -14.25
N GLY A 369 31.58 45.26 -13.62
CA GLY A 369 30.70 44.28 -14.29
C GLY A 369 29.92 43.38 -13.32
N ASP A 370 29.34 42.32 -13.88
CA ASP A 370 28.66 41.23 -13.17
C ASP A 370 29.66 40.17 -12.72
N LEU A 371 29.39 39.47 -11.61
CA LEU A 371 30.09 38.24 -11.27
C LEU A 371 29.65 37.16 -12.27
N LEU A 372 30.59 36.66 -13.06
CA LEU A 372 30.31 35.78 -14.20
C LEU A 372 31.13 34.50 -14.10
N ILE A 373 30.44 33.35 -14.11
CA ILE A 373 31.04 32.03 -14.15
C ILE A 373 30.57 31.32 -15.41
N GLU A 374 31.54 30.89 -16.23
CA GLU A 374 31.30 30.26 -17.52
C GLU A 374 32.14 28.99 -17.69
N ASP A 375 31.62 28.05 -18.49
CA ASP A 375 32.39 26.90 -18.93
C ASP A 375 33.33 27.27 -20.08
N VAL A 376 34.63 27.06 -19.88
CA VAL A 376 35.63 27.13 -20.97
C VAL A 376 35.68 25.79 -21.69
N SER A 377 35.65 24.69 -20.93
CA SER A 377 35.57 23.33 -21.45
C SER A 377 34.94 22.37 -20.45
N GLY A 378 34.28 21.33 -20.95
CA GLY A 378 33.83 20.21 -20.12
C GLY A 378 32.42 20.32 -19.53
N GLY A 379 31.84 21.52 -19.37
CA GLY A 379 30.51 21.68 -18.77
C GLY A 379 30.52 21.52 -17.24
N ALA A 380 31.67 21.77 -16.61
CA ALA A 380 31.88 21.60 -15.18
C ALA A 380 31.13 22.66 -14.36
N ALA A 381 31.06 23.91 -14.83
CA ALA A 381 30.34 24.97 -14.14
C ALA A 381 28.83 24.71 -14.11
N GLU A 382 28.25 24.23 -15.22
CA GLU A 382 26.85 23.80 -15.28
C GLU A 382 26.59 22.61 -14.33
N ALA A 383 27.44 21.58 -14.36
CA ALA A 383 27.32 20.41 -13.49
C ALA A 383 27.56 20.72 -11.99
N LEU A 384 28.29 21.78 -11.67
CA LEU A 384 28.43 22.29 -10.30
C LEU A 384 27.30 23.24 -9.90
N GLY A 385 26.39 23.57 -10.83
CA GLY A 385 25.26 24.46 -10.59
C GLY A 385 25.66 25.93 -10.44
N ILE A 386 26.90 26.31 -10.78
CA ILE A 386 27.45 27.65 -10.55
C ILE A 386 27.57 28.49 -11.83
N ALA A 387 27.22 27.94 -13.00
CA ALA A 387 27.24 28.68 -14.26
C ALA A 387 26.18 29.80 -14.26
N GLY A 388 26.60 31.03 -14.59
CA GLY A 388 25.69 32.17 -14.66
C GLY A 388 26.37 33.52 -14.44
N ALA A 389 25.58 34.58 -14.60
CA ALA A 389 25.98 35.96 -14.36
C ALA A 389 25.04 36.58 -13.33
N VAL A 390 25.60 37.27 -12.32
CA VAL A 390 24.81 38.01 -11.32
C VAL A 390 25.38 39.41 -11.12
N ASP A 391 24.48 40.40 -11.09
CA ASP A 391 24.80 41.79 -10.75
C ASP A 391 24.94 42.00 -9.22
N ALA A 392 24.68 40.93 -8.44
CA ALA A 392 24.90 40.85 -7.00
C ALA A 392 26.34 40.45 -6.67
N GLY A 393 26.80 40.75 -5.44
CA GLY A 393 28.12 40.30 -4.95
C GLY A 393 28.17 38.82 -4.55
N GLU A 394 27.11 38.05 -4.80
CA GLU A 394 27.03 36.63 -4.44
C GLU A 394 26.20 35.89 -5.49
N LEU A 395 26.78 34.85 -6.11
CA LEU A 395 26.08 33.86 -6.92
C LEU A 395 25.73 32.67 -6.03
N LYS A 396 24.44 32.35 -5.96
CA LYS A 396 23.95 31.13 -5.34
C LYS A 396 23.68 30.10 -6.42
N GLY A 397 24.42 29.01 -6.40
CA GLY A 397 24.25 27.94 -7.37
C GLY A 397 22.93 27.21 -7.21
N GLU A 398 22.59 26.42 -8.22
CA GLU A 398 21.52 25.44 -8.17
C GLU A 398 21.90 24.29 -7.23
N ASP A 399 20.90 23.63 -6.65
CA ASP A 399 21.16 22.39 -5.92
C ASP A 399 21.70 21.34 -6.92
N VAL A 400 22.81 20.70 -6.57
CA VAL A 400 23.47 19.65 -7.37
C VAL A 400 23.62 18.35 -6.60
N TYR A 401 23.36 18.36 -5.29
CA TYR A 401 23.37 17.18 -4.45
C TYR A 401 21.98 16.91 -3.88
N PHE A 402 21.42 15.78 -4.29
CA PHE A 402 20.07 15.36 -3.91
C PHE A 402 20.07 13.91 -3.48
N VAL A 403 19.15 13.60 -2.56
CA VAL A 403 18.90 12.23 -2.12
C VAL A 403 17.40 11.99 -2.12
N ASP A 404 16.84 11.85 -3.32
CA ASP A 404 15.40 11.78 -3.56
C ASP A 404 14.92 10.40 -3.97
N THR A 405 15.83 9.56 -4.46
CA THR A 405 15.54 8.21 -4.96
C THR A 405 16.25 7.12 -4.17
N VAL A 406 15.77 5.87 -4.32
CA VAL A 406 16.49 4.69 -3.82
C VAL A 406 17.87 4.62 -4.43
N GLY A 407 18.02 4.92 -5.73
CA GLY A 407 19.32 4.97 -6.40
C GLY A 407 20.27 5.97 -5.76
N ASP A 408 19.79 7.15 -5.37
CA ASP A 408 20.60 8.13 -4.63
C ASP A 408 21.06 7.58 -3.28
N VAL A 409 20.17 6.91 -2.53
CA VAL A 409 20.52 6.30 -1.24
C VAL A 409 21.58 5.21 -1.39
N LEU A 410 21.42 4.34 -2.40
CA LEU A 410 22.40 3.28 -2.67
C LEU A 410 23.74 3.88 -3.06
N ARG A 411 23.77 4.89 -3.94
CA ARG A 411 24.99 5.60 -4.31
C ARG A 411 25.64 6.31 -3.12
N LEU A 412 24.85 6.98 -2.30
CA LEU A 412 25.30 7.67 -1.10
C LEU A 412 26.00 6.71 -0.14
N ILE A 413 25.44 5.52 0.07
CA ILE A 413 26.05 4.51 0.93
C ILE A 413 27.32 3.95 0.30
N ASN A 414 27.24 3.54 -0.97
CA ASN A 414 28.34 2.89 -1.68
C ASN A 414 29.56 3.80 -1.84
N ASN A 415 29.37 5.09 -2.05
CA ASN A 415 30.44 6.06 -2.26
C ASN A 415 30.66 6.96 -1.04
N ALA A 416 30.19 6.56 0.14
CA ALA A 416 30.43 7.33 1.35
C ALA A 416 31.95 7.43 1.65
N PRO A 417 32.42 8.60 2.13
CA PRO A 417 33.81 8.76 2.53
C PRO A 417 34.25 7.67 3.54
N GLY A 418 35.36 7.00 3.23
CA GLY A 418 35.92 5.91 4.06
C GLY A 418 35.21 4.56 3.92
N ASN A 419 34.25 4.42 3.01
CA ASN A 419 33.63 3.13 2.73
C ASN A 419 34.58 2.18 1.97
N ASP A 420 35.30 2.66 0.95
CA ASP A 420 36.29 1.88 0.17
C ASP A 420 35.80 0.48 -0.28
N GLY A 421 34.49 0.32 -0.53
CA GLY A 421 33.86 -0.96 -0.89
C GLY A 421 33.65 -1.94 0.27
N ARG A 422 33.85 -1.51 1.52
CA ARG A 422 33.63 -2.31 2.74
C ARG A 422 32.16 -2.56 3.02
N LEU A 423 31.29 -1.62 2.68
CA LEU A 423 29.83 -1.74 2.74
C LEU A 423 29.25 -1.58 1.34
N ILE A 424 28.49 -2.58 0.89
CA ILE A 424 27.80 -2.56 -0.39
C ILE A 424 26.30 -2.44 -0.12
N ALA A 425 25.67 -1.39 -0.61
CA ALA A 425 24.23 -1.23 -0.63
C ALA A 425 23.68 -1.60 -2.02
N SER A 426 22.64 -2.43 -2.04
CA SER A 426 21.95 -2.85 -3.26
C SER A 426 20.44 -2.97 -3.02
N VAL A 427 19.67 -3.09 -4.10
CA VAL A 427 18.28 -3.58 -4.00
C VAL A 427 18.32 -5.07 -3.68
N SER A 428 17.45 -5.53 -2.77
CA SER A 428 17.35 -6.95 -2.42
C SER A 428 16.99 -7.80 -3.65
N GLU A 429 17.36 -9.08 -3.64
CA GLU A 429 17.13 -10.00 -4.77
C GLU A 429 15.65 -10.08 -5.21
N ASP A 430 14.72 -9.95 -4.26
CA ASP A 430 13.28 -9.94 -4.51
C ASP A 430 12.75 -8.61 -5.09
N GLY A 431 13.58 -7.57 -5.15
CA GLY A 431 13.24 -6.25 -5.66
C GLY A 431 12.36 -5.42 -4.74
N LEU A 432 12.24 -5.76 -3.45
CA LEU A 432 11.23 -5.18 -2.57
C LEU A 432 11.77 -4.41 -1.37
N GLY A 433 13.07 -4.50 -1.14
CA GLY A 433 13.80 -3.76 -0.12
C GLY A 433 15.19 -3.39 -0.60
N ILE A 434 15.98 -2.85 0.31
CA ILE A 434 17.42 -2.68 0.18
C ILE A 434 18.15 -3.76 1.00
N GLU A 435 19.38 -4.03 0.61
CA GLU A 435 20.31 -4.93 1.28
C GLU A 435 21.65 -4.23 1.47
N LEU A 436 22.19 -4.31 2.68
CA LEU A 436 23.53 -3.85 3.02
C LEU A 436 24.43 -5.05 3.29
N THR A 437 25.55 -5.16 2.58
CA THR A 437 26.51 -6.26 2.71
C THR A 437 27.87 -5.71 3.13
N ASP A 438 28.33 -6.14 4.30
CA ASP A 438 29.68 -5.92 4.80
C ASP A 438 30.67 -6.92 4.16
N THR A 439 31.67 -6.41 3.43
CA THR A 439 32.71 -7.22 2.78
C THR A 439 33.92 -7.47 3.69
N SER A 440 34.02 -6.78 4.84
CA SER A 440 35.07 -7.00 5.84
C SER A 440 34.83 -8.26 6.69
N GLY A 441 33.55 -8.70 6.76
CA GLY A 441 33.12 -9.88 7.50
C GLY A 441 32.92 -9.63 8.99
N GLY A 442 32.00 -10.38 9.60
CA GLY A 442 31.57 -10.19 10.99
C GLY A 442 30.15 -9.65 11.09
N PRO A 443 29.66 -9.37 12.32
CA PRO A 443 28.31 -8.88 12.53
C PRO A 443 28.22 -7.39 12.15
N LEU A 444 27.31 -7.06 11.24
CA LEU A 444 26.98 -5.68 10.90
C LEU A 444 26.00 -5.10 11.92
N ARG A 445 26.19 -3.84 12.31
CA ARG A 445 25.32 -3.15 13.26
C ARG A 445 24.79 -1.83 12.71
N VAL A 446 23.48 -1.64 12.76
CA VAL A 446 22.80 -0.41 12.32
C VAL A 446 22.27 0.35 13.54
N GLU A 447 22.54 1.65 13.60
CA GLU A 447 22.10 2.55 14.66
C GLU A 447 21.47 3.82 14.10
N SER A 448 20.35 4.27 14.66
CA SER A 448 19.85 5.63 14.43
C SER A 448 20.74 6.65 15.13
N ILE A 449 20.98 7.79 14.49
CA ILE A 449 21.66 8.93 15.09
C ILE A 449 20.62 10.01 15.41
N GLY A 450 20.77 10.72 16.54
CA GLY A 450 19.92 11.87 16.86
C GLY A 450 18.42 11.58 17.03
N GLY A 451 18.02 10.31 17.12
CA GLY A 451 16.60 9.91 17.12
C GLY A 451 15.95 9.88 15.73
N SER A 452 16.73 10.00 14.66
CA SER A 452 16.22 9.88 13.29
C SER A 452 15.56 8.51 13.04
N ARG A 453 14.53 8.53 12.20
CA ARG A 453 13.75 7.36 11.77
C ARG A 453 14.14 6.84 10.39
N THR A 454 15.15 7.43 9.75
CA THR A 454 15.54 7.13 8.38
C THR A 454 15.85 5.65 8.18
N ALA A 455 16.71 5.05 9.02
CA ALA A 455 17.05 3.64 8.90
C ALA A 455 15.82 2.73 9.05
N GLN A 456 14.93 3.03 10.02
CA GLN A 456 13.69 2.28 10.20
C GLN A 456 12.72 2.45 9.03
N ASP A 457 12.66 3.65 8.43
CA ASP A 457 11.82 3.95 7.27
C ASP A 457 12.37 3.30 6.00
N LEU A 458 13.69 3.21 5.85
CA LEU A 458 14.41 2.37 4.88
C LEU A 458 14.31 0.88 5.20
N GLY A 459 13.58 0.51 6.26
CA GLY A 459 13.25 -0.87 6.59
C GLY A 459 14.37 -1.65 7.26
N LEU A 460 15.46 -0.99 7.64
CA LEU A 460 16.53 -1.60 8.42
C LEU A 460 16.09 -1.71 9.88
N ILE A 461 16.32 -2.89 10.45
CA ILE A 461 16.24 -3.15 11.88
C ILE A 461 17.42 -2.46 12.57
N ILE A 462 17.13 -1.72 13.64
CA ILE A 462 18.16 -1.14 14.50
C ILE A 462 18.68 -2.22 15.44
N GLY A 463 20.00 -2.42 15.45
CA GLY A 463 20.64 -3.48 16.21
C GLY A 463 21.71 -4.19 15.41
N THR A 464 22.13 -5.33 15.94
CA THR A 464 23.14 -6.20 15.33
C THR A 464 22.45 -7.26 14.48
N TYR A 465 22.96 -7.46 13.27
CA TYR A 465 22.52 -8.53 12.37
C TYR A 465 23.41 -9.76 12.57
N ASP A 466 22.78 -10.92 12.48
CA ASP A 466 23.49 -12.20 12.52
C ASP A 466 24.17 -12.42 11.17
N GLY A 467 25.43 -11.96 11.07
CA GLY A 467 26.24 -12.06 9.86
C GLY A 467 26.56 -10.70 9.22
N SER A 468 27.09 -10.76 8.01
CA SER A 468 27.58 -9.59 7.28
C SER A 468 26.51 -8.88 6.46
N THR A 469 25.26 -9.35 6.49
CA THR A 469 24.18 -8.81 5.66
C THR A 469 23.04 -8.27 6.51
N ALA A 470 22.61 -7.05 6.22
CA ALA A 470 21.35 -6.48 6.68
C ALA A 470 20.38 -6.33 5.52
N THR A 471 19.40 -7.22 5.45
CA THR A 471 18.26 -7.10 4.53
C THR A 471 17.16 -6.28 5.20
N SER A 472 16.73 -5.22 4.54
CA SER A 472 15.56 -4.46 4.99
C SER A 472 14.28 -5.29 4.84
N ARG A 473 13.25 -4.93 5.61
CA ARG A 473 11.88 -5.36 5.30
C ARG A 473 11.42 -4.77 3.97
N ARG A 474 10.36 -5.36 3.40
CA ARG A 474 9.63 -4.81 2.24
C ARG A 474 9.27 -3.32 2.43
N LEU A 475 9.55 -2.52 1.40
CA LEU A 475 9.38 -1.07 1.36
C LEU A 475 8.28 -0.59 0.41
N ILE A 476 7.87 -1.41 -0.56
CA ILE A 476 6.77 -1.12 -1.48
C ILE A 476 5.74 -2.24 -1.45
N SER A 477 4.47 -1.90 -1.68
CA SER A 477 3.41 -2.89 -1.83
C SER A 477 3.46 -3.58 -3.19
N GLU A 478 2.70 -4.67 -3.29
CA GLU A 478 2.39 -5.30 -4.58
C GLU A 478 1.31 -4.49 -5.32
N LEU A 479 0.84 -4.96 -6.47
CA LEU A 479 -0.15 -4.21 -7.23
C LEU A 479 -1.52 -4.21 -6.53
N ASP A 480 -2.16 -3.04 -6.50
CA ASP A 480 -3.52 -2.81 -5.96
C ASP A 480 -3.72 -3.30 -4.50
N THR A 481 -2.65 -3.29 -3.70
CA THR A 481 -2.66 -3.60 -2.26
C THR A 481 -1.79 -2.61 -1.49
N VAL A 482 -1.83 -2.71 -0.16
CA VAL A 482 -1.05 -1.87 0.76
C VAL A 482 -0.24 -2.73 1.72
N LEU A 483 0.85 -2.19 2.26
CA LEU A 483 1.64 -2.86 3.29
C LEU A 483 0.86 -2.88 4.60
N LEU A 484 0.88 -4.03 5.28
CA LEU A 484 0.21 -4.17 6.59
C LEU A 484 0.77 -3.20 7.62
N ARG A 485 2.07 -2.88 7.54
CA ARG A 485 2.71 -1.92 8.46
C ARG A 485 2.27 -0.48 8.27
N SER A 486 1.80 -0.12 7.07
CA SER A 486 1.35 1.24 6.76
C SER A 486 -0.04 1.51 7.32
N LEU A 487 -0.78 0.45 7.66
CA LEU A 487 -2.10 0.53 8.28
C LEU A 487 -2.03 1.17 9.67
N ASN A 488 -3.18 1.66 10.15
CA ASN A 488 -3.35 2.29 11.46
C ASN A 488 -2.38 3.47 11.70
N GLY A 489 -2.16 4.31 10.67
CA GLY A 489 -1.25 5.46 10.77
C GLY A 489 0.22 5.05 10.88
N GLY A 490 0.61 3.95 10.24
CA GLY A 490 1.98 3.42 10.28
C GLY A 490 2.32 2.62 11.54
N GLN A 491 1.34 2.34 12.41
CA GLN A 491 1.52 1.41 13.54
C GLN A 491 1.50 -0.05 13.11
N GLY A 492 0.91 -0.32 11.95
CA GLY A 492 0.78 -1.65 11.40
C GLY A 492 -0.37 -2.45 12.00
N VAL A 493 -0.33 -3.75 11.75
CA VAL A 493 -1.29 -4.75 12.24
C VAL A 493 -0.52 -5.83 12.98
N ASP A 494 -1.08 -6.30 14.11
CA ASP A 494 -0.54 -7.44 14.83
C ASP A 494 -0.78 -8.74 14.06
N LEU A 495 0.29 -9.51 13.85
CA LEU A 495 0.29 -10.78 13.12
C LEU A 495 0.37 -12.01 14.05
N SER A 496 0.22 -11.81 15.36
CA SER A 496 0.36 -12.86 16.40
C SER A 496 -0.66 -14.01 16.29
N GLY A 497 -1.62 -13.94 15.37
CA GLY A 497 -2.50 -15.03 14.96
C GLY A 497 -3.97 -14.64 15.01
N LEU A 498 -4.75 -15.09 14.03
CA LEU A 498 -6.18 -14.81 13.91
C LEU A 498 -6.97 -16.11 13.93
N ASN A 499 -7.91 -16.27 14.85
CA ASN A 499 -8.84 -17.41 14.86
C ASN A 499 -10.18 -16.98 14.25
N ILE A 500 -10.66 -17.76 13.28
CA ILE A 500 -11.92 -17.49 12.58
C ILE A 500 -12.83 -18.70 12.74
N THR A 501 -14.10 -18.45 13.05
CA THR A 501 -15.13 -19.50 13.17
C THR A 501 -16.33 -19.14 12.30
N ASP A 502 -16.77 -20.06 11.44
CA ASP A 502 -17.93 -19.86 10.59
C ASP A 502 -19.26 -20.05 11.36
N ARG A 503 -20.39 -19.73 10.71
CA ARG A 503 -21.72 -19.85 11.32
C ARG A 503 -22.13 -21.32 11.57
N ALA A 504 -21.45 -22.28 10.98
CA ALA A 504 -21.66 -23.71 11.21
C ALA A 504 -20.78 -24.24 12.37
N GLY A 505 -19.93 -23.39 12.97
CA GLY A 505 -19.06 -23.74 14.08
C GLY A 505 -17.70 -24.29 13.65
N ASN A 506 -17.34 -24.25 12.36
CA ASN A 506 -16.03 -24.67 11.89
C ASN A 506 -15.02 -23.54 12.15
N GLY A 507 -14.03 -23.82 13.01
CA GLY A 507 -12.97 -22.88 13.37
C GLY A 507 -11.63 -23.24 12.73
N ALA A 508 -10.85 -22.22 12.36
CA ALA A 508 -9.47 -22.37 11.93
C ALA A 508 -8.58 -21.25 12.49
N ALA A 509 -7.34 -21.62 12.81
CA ALA A 509 -6.27 -20.67 13.10
C ALA A 509 -5.62 -20.24 11.78
N VAL A 510 -5.64 -18.94 11.50
CA VAL A 510 -5.00 -18.33 10.35
C VAL A 510 -3.57 -17.98 10.71
N ASN A 511 -2.62 -18.55 9.96
CA ASN A 511 -1.22 -18.20 10.09
C ASN A 511 -0.92 -16.92 9.29
N LEU A 512 -0.48 -15.87 9.99
CA LEU A 512 -0.15 -14.57 9.42
C LEU A 512 1.35 -14.26 9.45
N SER A 513 2.20 -15.20 9.87
CA SER A 513 3.63 -14.92 10.08
C SER A 513 4.39 -14.55 8.81
N GLY A 514 3.89 -14.94 7.63
CA GLY A 514 4.45 -14.57 6.32
C GLY A 514 3.73 -13.40 5.63
N ALA A 515 2.68 -12.83 6.24
CA ALA A 515 1.89 -11.78 5.60
C ALA A 515 2.56 -10.41 5.72
N THR A 516 2.73 -9.72 4.60
CA THR A 516 3.35 -8.39 4.54
C THR A 516 2.43 -7.34 3.93
N THR A 517 1.51 -7.76 3.07
CA THR A 517 0.49 -6.91 2.44
C THR A 517 -0.93 -7.28 2.89
N LEU A 518 -1.87 -6.38 2.62
CA LEU A 518 -3.29 -6.66 2.84
C LEU A 518 -3.79 -7.81 1.96
N SER A 519 -3.21 -8.01 0.77
CA SER A 519 -3.53 -9.16 -0.09
C SER A 519 -3.10 -10.46 0.58
N ASP A 520 -1.88 -10.53 1.12
CA ASP A 520 -1.39 -11.71 1.85
C ASP A 520 -2.32 -12.06 3.02
N LEU A 521 -2.81 -11.04 3.74
CA LEU A 521 -3.77 -11.22 4.83
C LEU A 521 -5.11 -11.79 4.33
N VAL A 522 -5.65 -11.25 3.25
CA VAL A 522 -6.91 -11.72 2.64
C VAL A 522 -6.76 -13.15 2.14
N ASP A 523 -5.66 -13.46 1.47
CA ASP A 523 -5.35 -14.80 0.94
C ASP A 523 -5.19 -15.81 2.07
N ALA A 524 -4.49 -15.45 3.16
CA ALA A 524 -4.35 -16.30 4.34
C ALA A 524 -5.72 -16.62 4.98
N ILE A 525 -6.62 -15.63 5.08
CA ILE A 525 -7.98 -15.84 5.60
C ILE A 525 -8.77 -16.78 4.68
N ASN A 526 -8.74 -16.53 3.37
CA ASN A 526 -9.48 -17.31 2.39
C ASN A 526 -8.95 -18.76 2.26
N ALA A 527 -7.66 -18.98 2.53
CA ALA A 527 -7.03 -20.29 2.53
C ALA A 527 -7.22 -21.09 3.83
N ALA A 528 -7.81 -20.50 4.89
CA ALA A 528 -7.92 -21.11 6.21
C ALA A 528 -8.87 -22.32 6.29
N GLY A 529 -9.51 -22.72 5.18
CA GLY A 529 -10.36 -23.91 5.12
C GLY A 529 -11.70 -23.78 5.85
N THR A 530 -12.12 -22.55 6.19
CA THR A 530 -13.46 -22.24 6.70
C THR A 530 -14.39 -21.78 5.57
N ASN A 531 -15.69 -21.66 5.83
CA ASN A 531 -16.63 -21.06 4.86
C ASN A 531 -16.59 -19.52 4.85
N VAL A 532 -15.67 -18.90 5.61
CA VAL A 532 -15.53 -17.44 5.65
C VAL A 532 -14.73 -16.98 4.44
N ARG A 533 -15.25 -15.95 3.75
CA ARG A 533 -14.51 -15.25 2.69
C ARG A 533 -14.22 -13.82 3.09
N ALA A 534 -12.95 -13.42 3.00
CA ALA A 534 -12.48 -12.06 3.15
C ALA A 534 -12.33 -11.39 1.79
N ASN A 535 -12.76 -10.13 1.71
CA ASN A 535 -12.50 -9.22 0.60
C ASN A 535 -12.30 -7.80 1.14
N ILE A 536 -11.70 -6.92 0.36
CA ILE A 536 -11.66 -5.50 0.70
C ILE A 536 -13.09 -4.92 0.55
N SER A 537 -13.54 -4.14 1.52
CA SER A 537 -14.86 -3.51 1.49
C SER A 537 -14.97 -2.53 0.31
N SER A 538 -16.19 -2.31 -0.20
CA SER A 538 -16.43 -1.30 -1.24
C SER A 538 -16.07 0.13 -0.81
N SER A 539 -16.08 0.40 0.50
CA SER A 539 -15.59 1.66 1.07
C SER A 539 -14.07 1.82 0.96
N GLY A 540 -13.32 0.72 0.83
CA GLY A 540 -11.87 0.71 0.85
C GLY A 540 -11.26 1.02 2.20
N LEU A 541 -12.05 0.95 3.28
CA LEU A 541 -11.61 1.31 4.65
C LEU A 541 -11.44 0.09 5.56
N GLY A 542 -11.67 -1.12 5.05
CA GLY A 542 -11.50 -2.33 5.83
C GLY A 542 -11.80 -3.59 5.03
N LEU A 543 -11.92 -4.70 5.76
CA LEU A 543 -12.27 -6.00 5.21
C LEU A 543 -13.77 -6.26 5.40
N SER A 544 -14.38 -6.90 4.39
CA SER A 544 -15.69 -7.52 4.47
C SER A 544 -15.51 -9.03 4.58
N LEU A 545 -16.08 -9.62 5.62
CA LEU A 545 -16.12 -11.06 5.82
C LEU A 545 -17.55 -11.55 5.54
N THR A 546 -17.70 -12.57 4.70
CA THR A 546 -19.00 -13.17 4.33
C THR A 546 -19.04 -14.66 4.58
#